data_AF-A0A072PB59-F1
#
_entry.id   AF-A0A072PB59-F1
#
_cell.length_a   1.000
_cell.length_b   1.000
_cell.length_c   1.000
_cell.angle_alpha   90.00
_cell.angle_beta   90.00
_cell.angle_gamma   90.00
#
_symmetry.space_group_name_H-M   'P 1'
#
loop_
_entity.id
_entity.type
_entity.pdbx_description
1 polymer ?
#
loop_
_entity_poly.entity_id
_entity_poly.type
_entity_poly.pdbx_seq_one_letter_code
_entity_poly.pdbx_strand_id
1 'polypeptide(L)'
;MKRSRLLKWSGGVLSPRMRPDVVQFSFHYLRRCQATAAAPSDSTDVAVEASTPTGQGKYMSEKSLLRLPSPPHSAAKTSAKLAALHARLALPSRLPLQTLARTLVDPSADHSLRFNNKAFQVLGNDLLGYYTSEYIISQYPRLPLAVVFAAMYAYVGPAALSSMAKEWGVEAAAAPGGEVDPGLLQFGRIPPQPQPNEPAAEVIGTKYDPDTGFRSGVSQRSMLADEFGEKKKPIREEQGVTLERARMNFVRAVMGTVYLHAGRAAAKKFYRDHFMSRQLDVSALFQFGQPTLDLSRLCAREGLQAPVARIESETGRKTRTPVFVVGIYSGHDKLGEGAGASLDEARTRAAVAALKGWYLYSPTKFRLPSEMEEPKAKKWTPILVDPGDIVV
;
A
#
# COMPACT_ATOMS: atom_id res chain seq x y z
N MET A 1 28.17 1.30 -31.71
CA MET A 1 27.45 1.26 -30.41
C MET A 1 27.26 -0.20 -29.99
N LYS A 2 28.04 -0.67 -28.99
CA LYS A 2 28.05 -2.09 -28.57
C LYS A 2 26.84 -2.37 -27.68
N ARG A 3 25.97 -3.31 -28.10
CA ARG A 3 24.84 -3.81 -27.31
C ARG A 3 25.36 -4.64 -26.14
N SER A 4 25.13 -4.17 -24.91
CA SER A 4 25.29 -4.99 -23.70
C SER A 4 24.17 -6.02 -23.64
N ARG A 5 24.51 -7.30 -23.83
CA ARG A 5 23.62 -8.42 -23.52
C ARG A 5 23.60 -8.57 -21.99
N LEU A 6 22.45 -8.30 -21.37
CA LEU A 6 22.24 -8.67 -19.97
C LEU A 6 22.23 -10.20 -19.87
N LEU A 7 23.28 -10.75 -19.25
CA LEU A 7 23.35 -12.16 -18.87
C LEU A 7 22.22 -12.45 -17.89
N LYS A 8 21.38 -13.43 -18.22
CA LYS A 8 20.48 -14.07 -17.25
C LYS A 8 21.33 -14.58 -16.08
N TRP A 9 21.20 -13.98 -14.91
CA TRP A 9 21.71 -14.54 -13.67
C TRP A 9 20.82 -15.71 -13.25
N SER A 10 20.96 -16.82 -13.95
CA SER A 10 20.54 -18.14 -13.50
C SER A 10 21.79 -18.84 -12.95
N GLY A 11 21.88 -18.95 -11.63
CA GLY A 11 22.94 -19.69 -10.94
C GLY A 11 23.93 -18.76 -10.24
N GLY A 12 23.82 -18.67 -8.91
CA GLY A 12 24.80 -17.92 -8.12
C GLY A 12 24.39 -17.48 -6.72
N VAL A 13 23.25 -17.91 -6.16
CA VAL A 13 22.97 -17.71 -4.72
C VAL A 13 22.20 -18.89 -4.16
N LEU A 14 22.75 -20.10 -4.24
CA LEU A 14 22.40 -21.21 -3.34
C LEU A 14 23.56 -22.23 -3.40
N SER A 15 24.54 -22.10 -2.50
CA SER A 15 25.29 -23.27 -2.06
C SER A 15 24.36 -24.08 -1.15
N PRO A 16 24.02 -25.34 -1.48
CA PRO A 16 23.28 -26.19 -0.55
C PRO A 16 24.32 -26.92 0.30
N ARG A 17 24.74 -26.31 1.41
CA ARG A 17 25.38 -27.04 2.51
C ARG A 17 25.43 -26.14 3.74
N MET A 18 24.63 -26.50 4.75
CA MET A 18 24.97 -26.49 6.18
C MET A 18 23.71 -26.86 7.00
N ARG A 19 23.44 -28.16 7.09
CA ARG A 19 22.99 -28.93 8.27
C ARG A 19 22.76 -30.38 7.82
N PRO A 20 23.26 -31.40 8.53
CA PRO A 20 23.11 -32.79 8.12
C PRO A 20 21.70 -33.27 8.49
N ASP A 21 21.01 -33.90 7.56
CA ASP A 21 19.82 -34.71 7.85
C ASP A 21 19.87 -35.99 7.00
N VAL A 22 19.53 -37.09 7.66
CA VAL A 22 19.60 -38.46 7.13
C VAL A 22 18.41 -38.72 6.20
N VAL A 23 18.68 -39.20 4.99
CA VAL A 23 17.66 -39.54 3.99
C VAL A 23 17.40 -41.04 4.01
N GLN A 24 16.13 -41.44 4.19
CA GLN A 24 15.64 -42.72 3.70
C GLN A 24 14.30 -42.52 2.96
N PHE A 25 14.25 -43.07 1.74
CA PHE A 25 13.04 -43.17 0.91
C PHE A 25 12.14 -44.30 1.43
N SER A 26 10.82 -44.11 1.39
CA SER A 26 9.84 -45.17 1.15
C SER A 26 8.42 -44.64 0.89
N PHE A 27 7.62 -45.51 0.28
CA PHE A 27 6.52 -45.29 -0.67
C PHE A 27 5.21 -44.73 -0.10
N HIS A 28 4.41 -44.18 -1.04
CA HIS A 28 3.09 -43.61 -0.84
C HIS A 28 2.01 -44.64 -0.47
N TYR A 29 1.17 -44.30 0.51
CA TYR A 29 -0.22 -44.74 0.57
C TYR A 29 -1.12 -43.53 0.82
N LEU A 30 -2.07 -43.30 -0.09
CA LEU A 30 -3.11 -42.28 0.01
C LEU A 30 -4.13 -42.71 1.07
N ARG A 31 -4.27 -41.96 2.16
CA ARG A 31 -5.38 -42.11 3.11
C ARG A 31 -6.12 -40.78 3.27
N ARG A 32 -7.41 -40.82 2.99
CA ARG A 32 -8.36 -39.71 3.12
C ARG A 32 -8.69 -39.51 4.60
N CYS A 33 -8.35 -38.37 5.18
CA CYS A 33 -8.69 -38.04 6.57
C CYS A 33 -9.89 -37.08 6.60
N GLN A 34 -11.01 -37.53 7.17
CA GLN A 34 -12.08 -36.66 7.65
C GLN A 34 -11.79 -36.32 9.12
N ALA A 35 -11.97 -35.05 9.49
CA ALA A 35 -11.74 -34.56 10.85
C ALA A 35 -13.09 -34.46 11.58
N THR A 36 -13.28 -35.29 12.61
CA THR A 36 -14.24 -35.08 13.68
C THR A 36 -13.56 -35.44 14.99
N ALA A 37 -13.26 -34.44 15.81
CA ALA A 37 -12.73 -34.63 17.15
C ALA A 37 -13.92 -34.80 18.11
N ALA A 38 -13.99 -35.96 18.75
CA ALA A 38 -14.79 -36.17 19.97
C ALA A 38 -13.81 -36.60 21.07
N ALA A 39 -13.83 -35.90 22.20
CA ALA A 39 -13.05 -36.25 23.38
C ALA A 39 -13.82 -37.31 24.20
N PRO A 40 -13.18 -38.42 24.61
CA PRO A 40 -13.69 -39.23 25.70
C PRO A 40 -13.00 -38.82 27.01
N SER A 41 -13.82 -38.45 27.99
CA SER A 41 -13.45 -38.49 29.40
C SER A 41 -13.48 -39.94 29.88
N ASP A 42 -12.43 -40.41 30.55
CA ASP A 42 -12.60 -41.15 31.80
C ASP A 42 -11.28 -41.32 32.58
N SER A 43 -11.46 -41.30 33.89
CA SER A 43 -10.50 -41.38 34.98
C SER A 43 -9.98 -42.80 35.23
N THR A 44 -8.70 -42.94 35.58
CA THR A 44 -8.17 -43.54 36.83
C THR A 44 -6.70 -43.97 36.66
N ASP A 45 -5.91 -43.71 37.70
CA ASP A 45 -4.49 -43.97 37.82
C ASP A 45 -4.15 -45.46 37.86
N VAL A 46 -3.29 -45.93 36.96
CA VAL A 46 -2.36 -47.05 37.23
C VAL A 46 -1.05 -46.78 36.48
N ALA A 47 0.04 -46.66 37.24
CA ALA A 47 1.39 -46.60 36.74
C ALA A 47 1.75 -47.92 36.02
N VAL A 48 1.96 -47.82 34.71
CA VAL A 48 2.62 -48.86 33.91
C VAL A 48 3.72 -48.17 33.12
N GLU A 49 4.95 -48.63 33.34
CA GLU A 49 6.15 -48.22 32.62
C GLU A 49 5.96 -48.39 31.11
N ALA A 50 5.54 -47.31 30.45
CA ALA A 50 5.47 -47.23 29.01
C ALA A 50 6.88 -46.90 28.48
N SER A 51 7.56 -47.94 28.01
CA SER A 51 8.62 -47.80 27.02
C SER A 51 8.10 -46.90 25.88
N THR A 52 8.67 -45.70 25.78
CA THR A 52 8.35 -44.75 24.72
C THR A 52 8.72 -45.38 23.37
N PRO A 53 7.77 -45.57 22.43
CA PRO A 53 8.13 -45.95 21.08
C PRO A 53 8.92 -44.78 20.48
N THR A 54 10.21 -45.03 20.28
CA THR A 54 11.19 -44.09 19.74
C THR A 54 10.94 -43.88 18.25
N GLY A 55 9.82 -43.24 17.90
CA GLY A 55 9.56 -42.71 16.56
C GLY A 55 10.27 -41.38 16.42
N GLN A 56 11.56 -41.39 16.10
CA GLN A 56 12.35 -40.18 15.84
C GLN A 56 11.77 -39.44 14.61
N GLY A 57 10.88 -38.50 14.89
CA GLY A 57 10.06 -37.81 13.90
C GLY A 57 10.77 -36.61 13.27
N LYS A 58 10.43 -36.39 11.99
CA LYS A 58 10.68 -35.26 11.05
C LYS A 58 10.66 -33.81 11.59
N TYR A 59 10.52 -33.57 12.89
CA TYR A 59 10.25 -32.25 13.47
C TYR A 59 11.34 -31.87 14.47
N MET A 60 11.77 -30.60 14.45
CA MET A 60 12.74 -30.09 15.42
C MET A 60 12.17 -30.18 16.83
N SER A 61 13.03 -30.45 17.83
CA SER A 61 12.60 -30.46 19.22
C SER A 61 12.03 -29.10 19.63
N GLU A 62 10.98 -29.10 20.45
CA GLU A 62 10.31 -27.89 20.95
C GLU A 62 11.28 -26.90 21.62
N LYS A 63 12.21 -27.43 22.43
CA LYS A 63 13.29 -26.66 23.07
C LYS A 63 14.21 -25.95 22.05
N SER A 64 14.37 -26.52 20.86
CA SER A 64 15.12 -25.86 19.78
C SER A 64 14.30 -24.77 19.10
N LEU A 65 12.99 -24.97 18.92
CA LEU A 65 12.09 -23.99 18.29
C LEU A 65 11.94 -22.73 19.15
N LEU A 66 11.81 -22.90 20.47
CA LEU A 66 11.74 -21.80 21.44
C LEU A 66 12.97 -20.88 21.43
N ARG A 67 14.13 -21.37 20.99
CA ARG A 67 15.37 -20.57 20.90
C ARG A 67 15.45 -19.74 19.62
N LEU A 68 14.63 -20.05 18.62
CA LEU A 68 14.68 -19.36 17.33
C LEU A 68 13.77 -18.13 17.36
N PRO A 69 14.22 -17.00 16.77
CA PRO A 69 13.40 -15.78 16.67
C PRO A 69 12.19 -15.97 15.74
N SER A 70 12.34 -16.80 14.71
CA SER A 70 11.36 -17.03 13.66
C SER A 70 11.31 -18.52 13.29
N PRO A 71 10.20 -19.02 12.71
CA PRO A 71 10.01 -20.43 12.41
C PRO A 71 10.97 -20.90 11.31
N PRO A 72 11.40 -22.17 11.35
CA PRO A 72 12.30 -22.71 10.35
C PRO A 72 11.61 -22.80 8.98
N HIS A 73 12.39 -22.63 7.91
CA HIS A 73 11.91 -22.68 6.53
C HIS A 73 11.18 -23.99 6.14
N SER A 74 11.46 -25.10 6.82
CA SER A 74 10.80 -26.40 6.61
C SER A 74 9.34 -26.38 7.09
N ALA A 75 9.02 -25.64 8.15
CA ALA A 75 7.68 -25.53 8.71
C ALA A 75 6.69 -24.82 7.75
N ALA A 76 7.20 -24.02 6.80
CA ALA A 76 6.36 -23.34 5.81
C ALA A 76 5.59 -24.32 4.91
N LYS A 77 6.13 -25.53 4.66
CA LYS A 77 5.45 -26.55 3.83
C LYS A 77 4.29 -27.24 4.56
N THR A 78 4.32 -27.25 5.89
CA THR A 78 3.31 -27.94 6.72
C THR A 78 2.17 -27.00 7.14
N SER A 79 2.34 -25.68 6.97
CA SER A 79 1.34 -24.68 7.35
C SER A 79 0.15 -24.67 6.40
N ALA A 80 -1.04 -24.93 6.95
CA ALA A 80 -2.30 -24.78 6.23
C ALA A 80 -2.65 -23.30 5.99
N LYS A 81 -2.30 -22.40 6.93
CA LYS A 81 -2.57 -20.96 6.83
C LYS A 81 -1.84 -20.33 5.64
N LEU A 82 -0.57 -20.70 5.42
CA LEU A 82 0.20 -20.24 4.26
C LEU A 82 -0.36 -20.74 2.93
N ALA A 83 -0.72 -22.02 2.86
CA ALA A 83 -1.31 -22.59 1.65
C ALA A 83 -2.64 -21.90 1.31
N ALA A 84 -3.48 -21.63 2.33
CA ALA A 84 -4.73 -20.91 2.17
C ALA A 84 -4.50 -19.45 1.71
N LEU A 85 -3.52 -18.74 2.28
CA LEU A 85 -3.18 -17.37 1.89
C LEU A 85 -2.66 -17.31 0.44
N HIS A 86 -1.79 -18.24 0.06
CA HIS A 86 -1.26 -18.34 -1.31
C HIS A 86 -2.39 -18.52 -2.33
N ALA A 87 -3.32 -19.43 -2.05
CA ALA A 87 -4.48 -19.69 -2.90
C ALA A 87 -5.45 -18.49 -2.95
N ARG A 88 -5.74 -17.86 -1.80
CA ARG A 88 -6.67 -16.72 -1.69
C ARG A 88 -6.23 -15.51 -2.51
N LEU A 89 -4.94 -15.21 -2.50
CA LEU A 89 -4.35 -14.11 -3.26
C LEU A 89 -4.05 -14.47 -4.73
N ALA A 90 -4.41 -15.70 -5.16
CA ALA A 90 -4.12 -16.24 -6.48
C ALA A 90 -2.65 -16.06 -6.88
N LEU A 91 -1.72 -16.30 -5.93
CA LEU A 91 -0.31 -16.06 -6.17
C LEU A 91 0.24 -17.02 -7.24
N PRO A 92 1.24 -16.59 -8.03
CA PRO A 92 1.87 -17.44 -9.02
C PRO A 92 2.46 -18.72 -8.38
N SER A 93 2.29 -19.87 -9.04
CA SER A 93 2.87 -21.15 -8.57
C SER A 93 4.41 -21.15 -8.51
N ARG A 94 5.06 -20.20 -9.20
CA ARG A 94 6.51 -19.97 -9.11
C ARG A 94 6.97 -19.39 -7.78
N LEU A 95 6.05 -18.77 -7.02
CA LEU A 95 6.33 -18.24 -5.69
C LEU A 95 6.17 -19.37 -4.66
N PRO A 96 7.26 -19.84 -4.04
CA PRO A 96 7.22 -20.95 -3.10
C PRO A 96 6.68 -20.49 -1.74
N LEU A 97 6.04 -21.41 -1.01
CA LEU A 97 5.48 -21.14 0.32
C LEU A 97 6.54 -20.65 1.33
N GLN A 98 7.80 -21.07 1.16
CA GLN A 98 8.91 -20.64 2.01
C GLN A 98 9.22 -19.15 1.84
N THR A 99 9.16 -18.62 0.61
CA THR A 99 9.33 -17.18 0.39
C THR A 99 8.13 -16.42 0.95
N LEU A 100 6.92 -16.97 0.80
CA LEU A 100 5.72 -16.37 1.38
C LEU A 100 5.80 -16.30 2.90
N ALA A 101 6.23 -17.36 3.57
CA ALA A 101 6.49 -17.37 5.01
C ALA A 101 7.44 -16.25 5.44
N ARG A 102 8.52 -16.05 4.67
CA ARG A 102 9.48 -14.98 4.93
C ARG A 102 8.88 -13.58 4.84
N THR A 103 7.84 -13.36 4.03
CA THR A 103 7.16 -12.04 3.99
C THR A 103 6.45 -11.68 5.28
N LEU A 104 6.06 -12.68 6.09
CA LEU A 104 5.36 -12.52 7.37
C LEU A 104 6.29 -12.31 8.56
N VAL A 105 7.61 -12.38 8.37
CA VAL A 105 8.62 -12.14 9.41
C VAL A 105 9.15 -10.72 9.27
N ASP A 106 8.75 -9.83 10.17
CA ASP A 106 9.21 -8.44 10.22
C ASP A 106 10.65 -8.35 10.77
N PRO A 107 11.48 -7.37 10.36
CA PRO A 107 12.81 -7.14 10.93
C PRO A 107 12.87 -6.96 12.46
N SER A 108 11.75 -6.56 13.08
CA SER A 108 11.63 -6.48 14.54
C SER A 108 11.51 -7.84 15.22
N ALA A 109 11.02 -8.88 14.52
CA ALA A 109 11.00 -10.25 15.03
C ALA A 109 12.34 -10.96 14.79
N ASP A 110 12.95 -10.75 13.63
CA ASP A 110 14.23 -11.35 13.27
C ASP A 110 15.16 -10.30 12.63
N HIS A 111 16.24 -9.97 13.33
CA HIS A 111 17.22 -8.99 12.85
C HIS A 111 18.04 -9.48 11.65
N SER A 112 18.03 -10.78 11.37
CA SER A 112 18.80 -11.32 10.26
C SER A 112 18.14 -11.02 8.91
N LEU A 113 18.90 -10.36 8.03
CA LEU A 113 18.45 -10.00 6.68
C LEU A 113 18.06 -11.20 5.79
N ARG A 114 18.46 -12.41 6.17
CA ARG A 114 18.17 -13.64 5.43
C ARG A 114 16.78 -14.19 5.72
N PHE A 115 16.26 -13.96 6.93
CA PHE A 115 15.00 -14.53 7.39
C PHE A 115 13.89 -13.49 7.56
N ASN A 116 14.21 -12.19 7.52
CA ASN A 116 13.21 -11.13 7.54
C ASN A 116 12.77 -10.64 6.16
N ASN A 117 11.68 -9.87 6.15
CA ASN A 117 11.04 -9.30 4.98
C ASN A 117 11.63 -7.94 4.53
N LYS A 118 12.67 -7.40 5.21
CA LYS A 118 13.22 -6.05 4.99
C LYS A 118 13.60 -5.78 3.53
N ALA A 119 14.27 -6.73 2.88
CA ALA A 119 14.69 -6.55 1.48
C ALA A 119 13.50 -6.53 0.52
N PHE A 120 12.47 -7.34 0.78
CA PHE A 120 11.29 -7.44 -0.06
C PHE A 120 10.38 -6.22 0.08
N GLN A 121 10.25 -5.67 1.30
CA GLN A 121 9.45 -4.47 1.49
C GLN A 121 10.04 -3.25 0.78
N VAL A 122 11.38 -3.12 0.68
CA VAL A 122 12.01 -1.97 -0.01
C VAL A 122 11.65 -2.02 -1.49
N LEU A 123 11.90 -3.17 -2.13
CA LEU A 123 11.53 -3.37 -3.53
C LEU A 123 10.03 -3.21 -3.77
N GLY A 124 9.21 -3.76 -2.89
CA GLY A 124 7.76 -3.65 -2.99
C GLY A 124 7.27 -2.21 -2.82
N ASN A 125 7.90 -1.43 -1.94
CA ASN A 125 7.61 -0.02 -1.76
C ASN A 125 7.85 0.76 -3.05
N ASP A 126 9.05 0.61 -3.61
CA ASP A 126 9.44 1.29 -4.86
C ASP A 126 8.49 0.94 -6.00
N LEU A 127 8.09 -0.34 -6.12
CA LEU A 127 7.14 -0.80 -7.14
C LEU A 127 5.74 -0.21 -6.94
N LEU A 128 5.24 -0.18 -5.70
CA LEU A 128 3.92 0.39 -5.42
C LEU A 128 3.92 1.90 -5.63
N GLY A 129 4.97 2.60 -5.20
CA GLY A 129 5.15 4.03 -5.45
C GLY A 129 5.20 4.35 -6.94
N TYR A 130 5.98 3.58 -7.70
CA TYR A 130 6.08 3.71 -9.16
C TYR A 130 4.73 3.46 -9.87
N TYR A 131 4.08 2.32 -9.63
CA TYR A 131 2.83 1.98 -10.31
C TYR A 131 1.67 2.91 -9.93
N THR A 132 1.64 3.39 -8.69
CA THR A 132 0.57 4.30 -8.22
C THR A 132 0.77 5.71 -8.75
N SER A 133 2.01 6.21 -8.75
CA SER A 133 2.29 7.54 -9.30
C SER A 133 2.05 7.59 -10.82
N GLU A 134 2.49 6.57 -11.58
CA GLU A 134 2.21 6.55 -13.02
C GLU A 134 0.71 6.49 -13.31
N TYR A 135 -0.06 5.76 -12.50
CA TYR A 135 -1.50 5.64 -12.67
C TYR A 135 -2.20 6.98 -12.38
N ILE A 136 -1.92 7.59 -11.23
CA ILE A 136 -2.55 8.86 -10.83
C ILE A 136 -2.23 9.96 -11.84
N ILE A 137 -0.96 10.11 -12.24
CA ILE A 137 -0.54 11.17 -13.19
C ILE A 137 -1.12 10.93 -14.58
N SER A 138 -1.20 9.67 -15.02
CA SER A 138 -1.80 9.37 -16.34
C SER A 138 -3.31 9.57 -16.36
N GLN A 139 -4.00 9.27 -15.25
CA GLN A 139 -5.45 9.45 -15.10
C GLN A 139 -5.82 10.92 -14.91
N TYR A 140 -5.04 11.67 -14.12
CA TYR A 140 -5.30 13.07 -13.76
C TYR A 140 -4.03 13.92 -14.01
N PRO A 141 -3.74 14.28 -15.27
CA PRO A 141 -2.49 14.96 -15.64
C PRO A 141 -2.33 16.38 -15.06
N ARG A 142 -3.42 16.98 -14.56
CA ARG A 142 -3.44 18.33 -14.00
C ARG A 142 -3.47 18.34 -12.47
N LEU A 143 -3.36 17.18 -11.82
CA LEU A 143 -3.60 17.08 -10.38
C LEU A 143 -2.53 17.84 -9.59
N PRO A 144 -2.91 18.70 -8.62
CA PRO A 144 -1.94 19.40 -7.79
C PRO A 144 -1.02 18.45 -7.03
N LEU A 145 0.25 18.81 -6.88
CA LEU A 145 1.26 17.91 -6.31
C LEU A 145 0.91 17.50 -4.85
N ALA A 146 0.31 18.41 -4.09
CA ALA A 146 -0.20 18.10 -2.75
C ALA A 146 -1.30 17.03 -2.76
N VAL A 147 -2.20 17.08 -3.75
CA VAL A 147 -3.29 16.11 -3.92
C VAL A 147 -2.76 14.79 -4.47
N VAL A 148 -1.71 14.82 -5.31
CA VAL A 148 -0.99 13.60 -5.74
C VAL A 148 -0.43 12.85 -4.52
N PHE A 149 0.26 13.54 -3.59
CA PHE A 149 0.74 12.91 -2.36
C PHE A 149 -0.40 12.34 -1.50
N ALA A 150 -1.51 13.08 -1.37
CA ALA A 150 -2.71 12.62 -0.67
C ALA A 150 -3.28 11.34 -1.29
N ALA A 151 -3.39 11.31 -2.62
CA ALA A 151 -3.90 10.18 -3.36
C ALA A 151 -2.96 8.97 -3.25
N MET A 152 -1.64 9.17 -3.37
CA MET A 152 -0.64 8.13 -3.15
C MET A 152 -0.74 7.54 -1.74
N TYR A 153 -0.91 8.37 -0.72
CA TYR A 153 -1.11 7.93 0.67
C TYR A 153 -2.44 7.17 0.83
N ALA A 154 -3.52 7.60 0.17
CA ALA A 154 -4.80 6.90 0.23
C ALA A 154 -4.77 5.51 -0.44
N TYR A 155 -3.98 5.34 -1.51
CA TYR A 155 -3.81 4.03 -2.17
C TYR A 155 -2.80 3.11 -1.46
N VAL A 156 -1.62 3.62 -1.10
CA VAL A 156 -0.45 2.82 -0.67
C VAL A 156 0.08 3.22 0.72
N GLY A 157 -0.64 4.08 1.44
CA GLY A 157 -0.28 4.50 2.79
C GLY A 157 -0.43 3.38 3.84
N PRO A 158 0.11 3.59 5.05
CA PRO A 158 0.11 2.60 6.13
C PRO A 158 -1.28 2.05 6.46
N ALA A 159 -2.27 2.94 6.61
CA ALA A 159 -3.63 2.57 6.96
C ALA A 159 -4.31 1.75 5.86
N ALA A 160 -4.12 2.14 4.59
CA ALA A 160 -4.68 1.44 3.44
C ALA A 160 -4.10 0.03 3.32
N LEU A 161 -2.77 -0.12 3.39
CA LEU A 161 -2.10 -1.41 3.31
C LEU A 161 -2.43 -2.30 4.53
N SER A 162 -2.60 -1.71 5.71
CA SER A 162 -3.06 -2.44 6.90
C SER A 162 -4.48 -2.97 6.76
N SER A 163 -5.39 -2.19 6.17
CA SER A 163 -6.74 -2.66 5.81
C SER A 163 -6.66 -3.82 4.82
N MET A 164 -5.85 -3.69 3.77
CA MET A 164 -5.66 -4.77 2.78
C MET A 164 -5.16 -6.06 3.43
N ALA A 165 -4.16 -5.99 4.32
CA ALA A 165 -3.67 -7.16 5.04
C ALA A 165 -4.77 -7.83 5.89
N LYS A 166 -5.65 -7.04 6.51
CA LYS A 166 -6.83 -7.57 7.24
C LYS A 166 -7.80 -8.26 6.29
N GLU A 167 -8.12 -7.62 5.16
CA GLU A 167 -9.00 -8.17 4.11
C GLU A 167 -8.44 -9.50 3.55
N TRP A 168 -7.12 -9.61 3.44
CA TRP A 168 -6.44 -10.83 3.02
C TRP A 168 -6.45 -11.93 4.08
N GLY A 169 -6.97 -11.68 5.29
CA GLY A 169 -7.06 -12.64 6.38
C GLY A 169 -5.72 -12.90 7.06
N VAL A 170 -4.85 -11.90 7.15
CA VAL A 170 -3.56 -12.01 7.83
C VAL A 170 -3.71 -11.73 9.32
N GLU A 171 -3.52 -12.78 10.11
CA GLU A 171 -3.55 -12.76 11.56
C GLU A 171 -2.17 -12.46 12.13
N ALA A 172 -2.13 -11.72 13.24
CA ALA A 172 -0.89 -11.43 13.95
C ALA A 172 -0.59 -12.49 15.00
N ALA A 173 0.67 -12.90 15.10
CA ALA A 173 1.17 -13.69 16.21
C ALA A 173 1.11 -12.87 17.51
N ALA A 174 0.91 -13.54 18.65
CA ALA A 174 0.90 -12.90 19.96
C ALA A 174 2.30 -12.36 20.32
N ALA A 175 3.32 -13.21 20.16
CA ALA A 175 4.72 -12.89 20.27
C ALA A 175 5.49 -13.55 19.11
N PRO A 176 6.62 -12.98 18.67
CA PRO A 176 7.49 -13.61 17.69
C PRO A 176 8.19 -14.83 18.31
N GLY A 177 8.36 -15.90 17.54
CA GLY A 177 9.03 -17.12 18.00
C GLY A 177 9.04 -18.24 16.95
N GLY A 178 9.98 -19.16 17.08
CA GLY A 178 10.15 -20.29 16.15
C GLY A 178 9.08 -21.38 16.24
N GLU A 179 8.31 -21.40 17.32
CA GLU A 179 7.18 -22.33 17.55
C GLU A 179 5.90 -21.91 16.82
N VAL A 180 5.79 -20.63 16.48
CA VAL A 180 4.59 -20.05 15.89
C VAL A 180 4.45 -20.52 14.45
N ASP A 181 3.20 -20.82 14.03
CA ASP A 181 2.90 -21.16 12.64
C ASP A 181 3.42 -20.04 11.69
N PRO A 182 4.24 -20.36 10.68
CA PRO A 182 4.77 -19.37 9.73
C PRO A 182 3.68 -18.66 8.90
N GLY A 183 2.42 -19.09 8.97
CA GLY A 183 1.28 -18.38 8.38
C GLY A 183 0.76 -17.18 9.19
N LEU A 184 1.35 -16.88 10.35
CA LEU A 184 1.02 -15.73 11.18
C LEU A 184 2.04 -14.61 10.99
N LEU A 185 1.59 -13.35 11.02
CA LEU A 185 2.45 -12.17 10.97
C LEU A 185 3.20 -12.00 12.29
N GLN A 186 4.53 -12.08 12.25
CA GLN A 186 5.41 -12.03 13.40
C GLN A 186 6.18 -10.71 13.42
N PHE A 187 6.09 -9.99 14.54
CA PHE A 187 6.77 -8.71 14.77
C PHE A 187 6.91 -8.47 16.27
N GLY A 188 7.93 -7.71 16.68
CA GLY A 188 8.06 -7.24 18.05
C GLY A 188 7.04 -6.13 18.31
N ARG A 189 6.14 -6.27 19.28
CA ARG A 189 5.09 -5.27 19.55
C ARG A 189 5.64 -4.14 20.43
N ILE A 190 5.47 -2.89 19.99
CA ILE A 190 5.64 -1.72 20.86
C ILE A 190 4.43 -1.66 21.80
N PRO A 191 4.62 -1.44 23.12
CA PRO A 191 3.50 -1.19 24.03
C PRO A 191 2.71 0.04 23.56
N PRO A 192 1.36 0.01 23.61
CA PRO A 192 0.56 1.16 23.21
C PRO A 192 0.92 2.36 24.09
N GLN A 193 1.55 3.37 23.49
CA GLN A 193 1.79 4.64 24.16
C GLN A 193 0.51 5.47 24.07
N PRO A 194 0.14 6.23 25.12
CA PRO A 194 -0.93 7.21 25.01
C PRO A 194 -0.53 8.20 23.93
N GLN A 195 -1.24 8.19 22.79
CA GLN A 195 -0.99 9.13 21.70
C GLN A 195 -1.22 10.54 22.26
N PRO A 196 -0.20 11.40 22.40
CA PRO A 196 -0.47 12.81 22.63
C PRO A 196 -1.20 13.32 21.39
N ASN A 197 -2.41 13.89 21.58
CA ASN A 197 -3.31 14.43 20.56
C ASN A 197 -2.66 14.54 19.16
N GLU A 198 -2.66 13.45 18.39
CA GLU A 198 -2.25 13.53 16.99
C GLU A 198 -3.28 14.45 16.33
N PRO A 199 -2.87 15.55 15.68
CA PRO A 199 -3.81 16.41 14.99
C PRO A 199 -4.62 15.55 14.02
N ALA A 200 -5.94 15.71 14.04
CA ALA A 200 -6.82 15.09 13.04
C ALA A 200 -6.25 15.30 11.64
N ALA A 201 -6.34 14.27 10.78
CA ALA A 201 -5.89 14.22 9.38
C ALA A 201 -5.29 15.54 8.88
N GLU A 202 -3.99 15.72 9.08
CA GLU A 202 -3.33 17.00 8.81
C GLU A 202 -3.49 17.38 7.34
N VAL A 203 -3.94 18.61 7.11
CA VAL A 203 -4.03 19.22 5.79
C VAL A 203 -2.68 19.10 5.08
N ILE A 204 -2.67 18.53 3.87
CA ILE A 204 -1.46 18.46 3.03
C ILE A 204 -1.24 19.85 2.43
N GLY A 205 -0.63 20.72 3.23
CA GLY A 205 -0.26 22.08 2.86
C GLY A 205 1.22 22.35 3.10
N THR A 206 1.56 23.63 3.20
CA THR A 206 2.91 24.01 3.62
C THR A 206 3.07 23.73 5.11
N LYS A 207 3.90 22.75 5.42
CA LYS A 207 4.21 22.36 6.80
C LYS A 207 5.34 23.22 7.34
N TYR A 208 5.22 23.61 8.59
CA TYR A 208 6.36 24.11 9.35
C TYR A 208 7.11 22.92 9.93
N ASP A 209 8.42 22.94 9.81
CA ASP A 209 9.27 21.97 10.45
C ASP A 209 9.20 22.16 11.97
N PRO A 210 8.79 21.15 12.77
CA PRO A 210 8.72 21.30 14.21
C PRO A 210 10.10 21.58 14.83
N ASP A 211 11.17 21.03 14.24
CA ASP A 211 12.52 21.14 14.81
C ASP A 211 13.18 22.49 14.49
N THR A 212 12.96 22.99 13.28
CA THR A 212 13.65 24.19 12.77
C THR A 212 12.75 25.42 12.67
N GLY A 213 11.43 25.26 12.76
CA GLY A 213 10.45 26.33 12.56
C GLY A 213 10.37 26.85 11.12
N PHE A 214 11.15 26.31 10.18
CA PHE A 214 11.14 26.76 8.79
C PHE A 214 9.99 26.13 7.99
N ARG A 215 9.43 26.91 7.07
CA ARG A 215 8.40 26.46 6.14
C ARG A 215 9.03 25.50 5.11
N SER A 216 8.53 24.28 5.05
CA SER A 216 8.87 23.30 4.01
C SER A 216 7.93 23.48 2.80
N GLY A 217 8.50 23.90 1.66
CA GLY A 217 7.76 24.06 0.41
C GLY A 217 7.40 22.72 -0.24
N VAL A 218 6.34 22.71 -1.07
CA VAL A 218 5.87 21.48 -1.75
C VAL A 218 6.92 20.95 -2.74
N SER A 219 7.64 21.84 -3.44
CA SER A 219 8.71 21.46 -4.38
C SER A 219 9.86 20.71 -3.68
N GLN A 220 10.31 21.19 -2.52
CA GLN A 220 11.37 20.56 -1.73
C GLN A 220 10.96 19.15 -1.26
N ARG A 221 9.68 18.93 -0.95
CA ARG A 221 9.16 17.63 -0.53
C ARG A 221 9.32 16.56 -1.61
N SER A 222 9.20 16.92 -2.90
CA SER A 222 9.41 15.96 -3.99
C SER A 222 10.82 15.36 -4.02
N MET A 223 11.83 16.08 -3.51
CA MET A 223 13.23 15.65 -3.51
C MET A 223 13.67 15.03 -2.19
N LEU A 224 13.27 15.63 -1.07
CA LEU A 224 13.82 15.30 0.25
C LEU A 224 12.91 14.39 1.09
N ALA A 225 11.63 14.34 0.75
CA ALA A 225 10.66 13.59 1.53
C ALA A 225 10.52 12.14 1.03
N ASP A 226 9.66 11.38 1.70
CA ASP A 226 9.24 10.06 1.27
C ASP A 226 8.21 10.12 0.12
N GLU A 227 7.78 8.97 -0.37
CA GLU A 227 6.81 8.82 -1.48
C GLU A 227 5.48 9.56 -1.26
N PHE A 228 5.12 9.82 0.00
CA PHE A 228 3.91 10.56 0.40
C PHE A 228 4.18 12.04 0.70
N GLY A 229 5.38 12.53 0.40
CA GLY A 229 5.80 13.88 0.75
C GLY A 229 6.05 14.07 2.26
N GLU A 230 6.14 13.01 3.06
CA GLU A 230 6.42 13.11 4.50
C GLU A 230 7.91 12.98 4.81
N LYS A 231 8.38 13.62 5.88
CA LYS A 231 9.78 13.48 6.29
C LYS A 231 10.05 12.04 6.73
N LYS A 232 11.14 11.44 6.25
CA LYS A 232 11.58 10.10 6.67
C LYS A 232 11.97 10.14 8.14
N LYS A 233 11.18 9.51 9.00
CA LYS A 233 11.51 9.30 10.42
C LYS A 233 12.50 8.13 10.54
N PRO A 234 13.62 8.27 11.27
CA PRO A 234 14.51 7.14 11.51
C PRO A 234 13.79 6.08 12.35
N ILE A 235 13.60 4.89 11.79
CA ILE A 235 12.91 3.78 12.46
C ILE A 235 13.94 3.00 13.26
N ARG A 236 13.75 2.93 14.59
CA ARG A 236 14.53 2.04 15.46
C ARG A 236 13.85 0.67 15.51
N GLU A 237 14.24 -0.21 14.59
CA GLU A 237 13.66 -1.55 14.45
C GLU A 237 13.80 -2.41 15.73
N GLU A 238 14.82 -2.12 16.54
CA GLU A 238 15.08 -2.77 17.84
C GLU A 238 13.99 -2.51 18.89
N GLN A 239 13.24 -1.42 18.77
CA GLN A 239 12.22 -1.04 19.76
C GLN A 239 10.86 -1.70 19.49
N GLY A 240 10.74 -2.49 18.42
CA GLY A 240 9.48 -3.08 17.95
C GLY A 240 8.77 -2.22 16.91
N VAL A 241 7.61 -2.68 16.46
CA VAL A 241 6.78 -2.06 15.42
C VAL A 241 5.29 -2.13 15.81
N THR A 242 4.48 -1.17 15.34
CA THR A 242 3.02 -1.22 15.50
C THR A 242 2.38 -2.26 14.57
N LEU A 243 1.23 -2.81 14.94
CA LEU A 243 0.53 -3.80 14.11
C LEU A 243 0.20 -3.28 12.70
N GLU A 244 -0.16 -2.00 12.59
CA GLU A 244 -0.44 -1.35 11.32
C GLU A 244 0.79 -1.35 10.40
N ARG A 245 1.94 -0.96 10.95
CA ARG A 245 3.19 -0.90 10.21
C ARG A 245 3.69 -2.29 9.82
N ALA A 246 3.57 -3.30 10.69
CA ALA A 246 3.93 -4.68 10.37
C ALA A 246 3.08 -5.23 9.20
N ARG A 247 1.78 -4.96 9.21
CA ARG A 247 0.88 -5.32 8.10
C ARG A 247 1.24 -4.62 6.79
N MET A 248 1.54 -3.33 6.87
CA MET A 248 2.00 -2.55 5.72
C MET A 248 3.30 -3.11 5.13
N ASN A 249 4.29 -3.43 5.98
CA ASN A 249 5.56 -4.05 5.57
C ASN A 249 5.33 -5.39 4.89
N PHE A 250 4.42 -6.23 5.42
CA PHE A 250 4.04 -7.50 4.81
C PHE A 250 3.45 -7.31 3.40
N VAL A 251 2.50 -6.40 3.20
CA VAL A 251 1.89 -6.17 1.88
C VAL A 251 2.94 -5.70 0.86
N ARG A 252 3.83 -4.79 1.27
CA ARG A 252 4.98 -4.37 0.43
C ARG A 252 5.87 -5.58 0.10
N ALA A 253 6.19 -6.41 1.08
CA ALA A 253 7.00 -7.61 0.87
C ALA A 253 6.34 -8.62 -0.09
N VAL A 254 5.02 -8.81 -0.03
CA VAL A 254 4.28 -9.64 -1.00
C VAL A 254 4.45 -9.08 -2.42
N MET A 255 4.27 -7.77 -2.61
CA MET A 255 4.48 -7.15 -3.92
C MET A 255 5.90 -7.36 -4.46
N GLY A 256 6.92 -7.16 -3.61
CA GLY A 256 8.32 -7.39 -3.96
C GLY A 256 8.63 -8.85 -4.31
N THR A 257 8.06 -9.81 -3.58
CA THR A 257 8.29 -11.25 -3.85
C THR A 257 7.58 -11.73 -5.10
N VAL A 258 6.38 -11.24 -5.41
CA VAL A 258 5.69 -11.51 -6.68
C VAL A 258 6.56 -11.03 -7.84
N TYR A 259 7.14 -9.83 -7.74
CA TYR A 259 8.06 -9.31 -8.76
C TYR A 259 9.31 -10.18 -8.93
N LEU A 260 9.95 -10.59 -7.83
CA LEU A 260 11.17 -11.41 -7.89
C LEU A 260 10.94 -12.81 -8.49
N HIS A 261 9.84 -13.48 -8.14
CA HIS A 261 9.58 -14.86 -8.58
C HIS A 261 8.84 -14.97 -9.91
N ALA A 262 7.86 -14.10 -10.16
CA ALA A 262 7.00 -14.16 -11.34
C ALA A 262 7.31 -13.09 -12.38
N GLY A 263 8.13 -12.10 -12.03
CA GLY A 263 8.54 -11.01 -12.91
C GLY A 263 7.52 -9.88 -12.97
N ARG A 264 7.88 -8.88 -13.76
CA ARG A 264 7.17 -7.60 -13.90
C ARG A 264 5.71 -7.72 -14.35
N ALA A 265 5.41 -8.56 -15.35
CA ALA A 265 4.05 -8.71 -15.88
C ALA A 265 3.08 -9.24 -14.82
N ALA A 266 3.53 -10.19 -13.99
CA ALA A 266 2.73 -10.72 -12.89
C ALA A 266 2.54 -9.69 -11.77
N ALA A 267 3.59 -8.94 -11.43
CA ALA A 267 3.51 -7.86 -10.44
C ALA A 267 2.52 -6.77 -10.85
N LYS A 268 2.55 -6.34 -12.12
CA LYS A 268 1.60 -5.36 -12.66
C LYS A 268 0.16 -5.86 -12.65
N LYS A 269 -0.06 -7.13 -13.02
CA LYS A 269 -1.38 -7.76 -12.90
C LYS A 269 -1.86 -7.77 -11.44
N PHE A 270 -0.99 -8.18 -10.52
CA PHE A 270 -1.28 -8.21 -9.09
C PHE A 270 -1.63 -6.80 -8.55
N TYR A 271 -0.87 -5.78 -8.96
CA TYR A 271 -1.13 -4.38 -8.63
C TYR A 271 -2.51 -3.92 -9.11
N ARG A 272 -2.83 -4.19 -10.39
CA ARG A 272 -4.13 -3.84 -10.97
C ARG A 272 -5.28 -4.49 -10.23
N ASP A 273 -5.13 -5.77 -9.90
CA ASP A 273 -6.22 -6.58 -9.34
C ASP A 273 -6.49 -6.22 -7.87
N HIS A 274 -5.48 -5.82 -7.08
CA HIS A 274 -5.62 -5.55 -5.62
C HIS A 274 -5.54 -4.08 -5.19
N PHE A 275 -4.79 -3.24 -5.91
CA PHE A 275 -4.52 -1.85 -5.51
C PHE A 275 -5.28 -0.87 -6.38
N MET A 276 -5.18 -1.00 -7.71
CA MET A 276 -5.88 -0.14 -8.66
C MET A 276 -7.40 -0.36 -8.65
N SER A 277 -7.85 -1.55 -8.24
CA SER A 277 -9.28 -1.89 -8.12
C SER A 277 -9.99 -1.17 -6.98
N ARG A 278 -9.26 -0.55 -6.05
CA ARG A 278 -9.84 0.23 -4.94
C ARG A 278 -10.37 1.56 -5.46
N GLN A 279 -11.56 1.94 -5.01
CA GLN A 279 -12.16 3.23 -5.38
C GLN A 279 -11.70 4.31 -4.40
N LEU A 280 -11.23 5.43 -4.95
CA LEU A 280 -10.85 6.63 -4.21
C LEU A 280 -11.55 7.84 -4.83
N ASP A 281 -12.28 8.60 -4.02
CA ASP A 281 -12.82 9.88 -4.45
C ASP A 281 -11.73 10.96 -4.35
N VAL A 282 -11.07 11.23 -5.48
CA VAL A 282 -10.03 12.26 -5.59
C VAL A 282 -10.61 13.67 -5.37
N SER A 283 -11.91 13.89 -5.62
CA SER A 283 -12.56 15.17 -5.38
C SER A 283 -12.58 15.56 -3.90
N ALA A 284 -12.67 14.57 -3.01
CA ALA A 284 -12.67 14.78 -1.56
C ALA A 284 -11.30 15.19 -1.00
N LEU A 285 -10.22 14.95 -1.74
CA LEU A 285 -8.86 15.28 -1.31
C LEU A 285 -8.49 16.76 -1.49
N PHE A 286 -9.30 17.53 -2.21
CA PHE A 286 -9.04 18.94 -2.45
C PHE A 286 -9.43 19.81 -1.26
N GLN A 287 -8.54 20.72 -0.90
CA GLN A 287 -8.82 21.81 0.03
C GLN A 287 -8.30 23.12 -0.57
N PHE A 288 -9.21 24.05 -0.81
CA PHE A 288 -8.90 25.35 -1.39
C PHE A 288 -8.89 26.42 -0.30
N GLY A 289 -7.86 27.27 -0.29
CA GLY A 289 -7.80 28.43 0.59
C GLY A 289 -8.63 29.59 0.04
N GLN A 290 -8.34 30.02 -1.19
CA GLN A 290 -8.96 31.19 -1.83
C GLN A 290 -9.39 30.88 -3.27
N PRO A 291 -10.45 30.06 -3.46
CA PRO A 291 -10.80 29.50 -4.77
C PRO A 291 -11.16 30.55 -5.83
N THR A 292 -11.68 31.72 -5.45
CA THR A 292 -12.01 32.80 -6.39
C THR A 292 -10.76 33.46 -6.99
N LEU A 293 -9.69 33.60 -6.20
CA LEU A 293 -8.41 34.14 -6.66
C LEU A 293 -7.64 33.11 -7.48
N ASP A 294 -7.67 31.85 -7.05
CA ASP A 294 -7.10 30.74 -7.81
C ASP A 294 -7.74 30.68 -9.22
N LEU A 295 -9.07 30.78 -9.30
CA LEU A 295 -9.79 30.74 -10.57
C LEU A 295 -9.53 31.95 -11.46
N SER A 296 -9.42 33.17 -10.90
CA SER A 296 -9.12 34.36 -11.70
C SER A 296 -7.71 34.30 -12.30
N ARG A 297 -6.75 33.77 -11.54
CA ARG A 297 -5.38 33.53 -12.03
C ARG A 297 -5.32 32.40 -13.04
N LEU A 298 -6.12 31.34 -12.88
CA LEU A 298 -6.27 30.31 -13.90
C LEU A 298 -6.74 30.92 -15.21
N CYS A 299 -7.82 31.70 -15.17
CA CYS A 299 -8.37 32.33 -16.37
C CYS A 299 -7.33 33.26 -17.02
N ALA A 300 -6.62 34.07 -16.24
CA ALA A 300 -5.56 34.93 -16.75
C ALA A 300 -4.41 34.14 -17.39
N ARG A 301 -4.00 33.02 -16.79
CA ARG A 301 -2.93 32.15 -17.30
C ARG A 301 -3.30 31.49 -18.63
N GLU A 302 -4.53 30.99 -18.72
CA GLU A 302 -5.05 30.30 -19.92
C GLU A 302 -5.55 31.28 -21.00
N GLY A 303 -5.48 32.60 -20.76
CA GLY A 303 -5.97 33.62 -21.71
C GLY A 303 -7.49 33.70 -21.83
N LEU A 304 -8.23 33.19 -20.84
CA LEU A 304 -9.69 33.27 -20.76
C LEU A 304 -10.13 34.64 -20.24
N GLN A 305 -11.38 35.02 -20.56
CA GLN A 305 -11.96 36.24 -19.99
C GLN A 305 -12.08 36.11 -18.46
N ALA A 306 -12.00 37.24 -17.77
CA ALA A 306 -12.11 37.26 -16.32
C ALA A 306 -13.42 36.60 -15.85
N PRO A 307 -13.37 35.70 -14.85
CA PRO A 307 -14.54 34.96 -14.41
C PRO A 307 -15.54 35.88 -13.70
N VAL A 308 -16.80 35.86 -14.15
CA VAL A 308 -17.90 36.64 -13.59
C VAL A 308 -18.95 35.70 -13.00
N ALA A 309 -19.28 35.90 -11.73
CA ALA A 309 -20.35 35.15 -11.05
C ALA A 309 -21.73 35.73 -11.39
N ARG A 310 -22.66 34.88 -11.83
CA ARG A 310 -24.05 35.23 -12.15
C ARG A 310 -25.00 34.37 -11.32
N ILE A 311 -26.09 34.97 -10.84
CA ILE A 311 -27.15 34.23 -10.15
C ILE A 311 -28.02 33.58 -11.22
N GLU A 312 -28.13 32.26 -11.20
CA GLU A 312 -28.93 31.50 -12.17
C GLU A 312 -30.35 31.26 -11.64
N SER A 313 -30.45 30.89 -10.38
CA SER A 313 -31.73 30.76 -9.68
C SER A 313 -31.56 31.11 -8.21
N GLU A 314 -32.64 31.61 -7.62
CA GLU A 314 -32.71 31.88 -6.19
C GLU A 314 -34.08 31.51 -5.64
N THR A 315 -34.09 31.00 -4.42
CA THR A 315 -35.32 30.72 -3.68
C THR A 315 -35.16 31.06 -2.22
N GLY A 316 -36.24 31.55 -1.60
CA GLY A 316 -36.30 31.79 -0.16
C GLY A 316 -35.34 32.86 0.36
N ARG A 317 -34.93 33.86 -0.43
CA ARG A 317 -33.92 34.90 -0.07
C ARG A 317 -34.10 35.52 1.32
N LYS A 318 -35.35 35.71 1.77
CA LYS A 318 -35.70 36.29 3.09
C LYS A 318 -36.18 35.24 4.11
N THR A 319 -35.74 33.99 3.97
CA THR A 319 -36.07 32.89 4.89
C THR A 319 -34.84 32.47 5.67
N ARG A 320 -35.00 31.58 6.66
CA ARG A 320 -33.88 31.02 7.44
C ARG A 320 -32.93 30.17 6.60
N THR A 321 -33.44 29.52 5.55
CA THR A 321 -32.70 28.59 4.71
C THR A 321 -32.88 28.95 3.24
N PRO A 322 -32.36 30.11 2.79
CA PRO A 322 -32.36 30.47 1.38
C PRO A 322 -31.47 29.49 0.60
N VAL A 323 -31.72 29.37 -0.71
CA VAL A 323 -30.84 28.64 -1.62
C VAL A 323 -30.56 29.53 -2.82
N PHE A 324 -29.28 29.81 -3.04
CA PHE A 324 -28.78 30.57 -4.17
C PHE A 324 -27.96 29.63 -5.06
N VAL A 325 -28.31 29.55 -6.34
CA VAL A 325 -27.53 28.84 -7.36
C VAL A 325 -26.77 29.87 -8.19
N VAL A 326 -25.45 29.81 -8.10
CA VAL A 326 -24.55 30.74 -8.79
C VAL A 326 -23.73 29.97 -9.80
N GLY A 327 -23.70 30.48 -11.03
CA GLY A 327 -22.81 30.02 -12.10
C GLY A 327 -21.66 31.00 -12.31
N ILE A 328 -20.44 30.50 -12.48
CA ILE A 328 -19.29 31.33 -12.87
C ILE A 328 -19.07 31.19 -14.37
N TYR A 329 -19.02 32.32 -15.07
CA TYR A 329 -18.90 32.39 -16.51
C TYR A 329 -17.60 33.08 -16.91
N SER A 330 -16.93 32.57 -17.94
CA SER A 330 -15.90 33.30 -18.69
C SER A 330 -16.49 33.65 -20.05
N GLY A 331 -16.90 34.91 -20.22
CA GLY A 331 -17.68 35.35 -21.37
C GLY A 331 -19.05 34.68 -21.46
N HIS A 332 -19.17 33.71 -22.37
CA HIS A 332 -20.38 32.91 -22.58
C HIS A 332 -20.29 31.51 -21.96
N ASP A 333 -19.09 31.01 -21.68
CA ASP A 333 -18.88 29.64 -21.23
C ASP A 333 -19.05 29.55 -19.71
N LYS A 334 -19.87 28.60 -19.26
CA LYS A 334 -20.07 28.30 -17.84
C LYS A 334 -18.93 27.39 -17.36
N LEU A 335 -18.09 27.90 -16.46
CA LEU A 335 -16.95 27.16 -15.91
C LEU A 335 -17.36 26.25 -14.75
N GLY A 336 -18.30 26.69 -13.92
CA GLY A 336 -18.73 25.96 -12.74
C GLY A 336 -20.03 26.50 -12.16
N GLU A 337 -20.69 25.67 -11.37
CA GLU A 337 -21.94 25.96 -10.68
C GLU A 337 -21.82 25.60 -9.20
N GLY A 338 -22.46 26.37 -8.33
CA GLY A 338 -22.50 26.10 -6.90
C GLY A 338 -23.78 26.61 -6.28
N ALA A 339 -24.41 25.77 -5.46
CA ALA A 339 -25.55 26.14 -4.62
C ALA A 339 -25.07 26.42 -3.19
N GLY A 340 -25.58 27.47 -2.55
CA GLY A 340 -25.24 27.83 -1.16
C GLY A 340 -26.37 28.56 -0.43
N ALA A 341 -26.27 28.63 0.89
CA ALA A 341 -27.22 29.36 1.73
C ALA A 341 -26.90 30.87 1.80
N SER A 342 -25.72 31.28 1.34
CA SER A 342 -25.40 32.68 1.10
C SER A 342 -24.87 32.88 -0.31
N LEU A 343 -24.95 34.11 -0.83
CA LEU A 343 -24.41 34.46 -2.14
C LEU A 343 -22.89 34.21 -2.21
N ASP A 344 -22.16 34.51 -1.13
CA ASP A 344 -20.72 34.29 -1.06
C ASP A 344 -20.37 32.80 -0.94
N GLU A 345 -21.16 32.02 -0.20
CA GLU A 345 -21.01 30.57 -0.16
C GLU A 345 -21.29 29.92 -1.52
N ALA A 346 -22.38 30.32 -2.19
CA ALA A 346 -22.68 29.82 -3.53
C ALA A 346 -21.57 30.18 -4.53
N ARG A 347 -21.05 31.41 -4.47
CA ARG A 347 -19.91 31.88 -5.29
C ARG A 347 -18.64 31.05 -5.03
N THR A 348 -18.28 30.84 -3.77
CA THR A 348 -17.09 30.04 -3.41
C THR A 348 -17.23 28.58 -3.83
N ARG A 349 -18.40 27.96 -3.62
CA ARG A 349 -18.69 26.60 -4.09
C ARG A 349 -18.64 26.48 -5.61
N ALA A 350 -19.16 27.47 -6.34
CA ALA A 350 -19.09 27.51 -7.80
C ALA A 350 -17.63 27.62 -8.30
N ALA A 351 -16.81 28.41 -7.62
CA ALA A 351 -15.38 28.53 -7.92
C ALA A 351 -14.62 27.22 -7.66
N VAL A 352 -14.92 26.56 -6.53
CA VAL A 352 -14.37 25.23 -6.21
C VAL A 352 -14.79 24.21 -7.26
N ALA A 353 -16.05 24.21 -7.70
CA ALA A 353 -16.52 23.31 -8.75
C ALA A 353 -15.77 23.52 -10.08
N ALA A 354 -15.56 24.78 -10.48
CA ALA A 354 -14.78 25.12 -11.67
C ALA A 354 -13.32 24.64 -11.57
N LEU A 355 -12.65 24.88 -10.44
CA LEU A 355 -11.27 24.43 -10.20
C LEU A 355 -11.17 22.90 -10.16
N LYS A 356 -12.12 22.21 -9.51
CA LYS A 356 -12.19 20.75 -9.51
C LYS A 356 -12.39 20.22 -10.93
N GLY A 357 -13.27 20.82 -11.73
CA GLY A 357 -13.46 20.46 -13.13
C GLY A 357 -12.18 20.60 -13.95
N TRP A 358 -11.37 21.64 -13.69
CA TRP A 358 -10.07 21.81 -14.32
C TRP A 358 -9.05 20.74 -13.91
N TYR A 359 -8.87 20.53 -12.59
CA TYR A 359 -7.84 19.63 -12.06
C TYR A 359 -8.17 18.14 -12.20
N LEU A 360 -9.45 17.77 -12.11
CA LEU A 360 -9.93 16.40 -12.28
C LEU A 360 -10.17 16.03 -13.75
N TYR A 361 -9.68 16.84 -14.70
CA TYR A 361 -9.66 16.47 -16.10
C TYR A 361 -9.00 15.10 -16.27
N SER A 362 -9.73 14.19 -16.92
CA SER A 362 -9.27 12.84 -17.16
C SER A 362 -9.48 12.45 -18.63
N PRO A 363 -8.42 12.03 -19.35
CA PRO A 363 -8.56 11.57 -20.73
C PRO A 363 -9.34 10.25 -20.79
N THR A 364 -10.23 10.10 -21.77
CA THR A 364 -11.08 8.90 -21.93
C THR A 364 -10.28 7.64 -22.20
N LYS A 365 -9.13 7.76 -22.88
CA LYS A 365 -8.18 6.69 -23.12
C LYS A 365 -6.79 7.22 -22.84
N PHE A 366 -6.13 6.64 -21.84
CA PHE A 366 -4.71 6.87 -21.58
C PHE A 366 -4.00 5.53 -21.51
N ARG A 367 -2.68 5.60 -21.64
CA ARG A 367 -1.82 4.42 -21.60
C ARG A 367 -0.75 4.65 -20.56
N LEU A 368 -0.49 3.66 -19.71
CA LEU A 368 0.55 3.80 -18.71
C LEU A 368 1.93 3.70 -19.37
N PRO A 369 2.91 4.52 -18.96
CA PRO A 369 4.29 4.42 -19.43
C PRO A 369 4.87 3.00 -19.30
N SER A 370 4.60 2.29 -18.19
CA SER A 370 5.08 0.93 -17.97
C SER A 370 4.57 -0.11 -18.98
N GLU A 371 3.48 0.16 -19.71
CA GLU A 371 3.00 -0.73 -20.78
C GLU A 371 3.89 -0.72 -22.03
N MET A 372 4.75 0.28 -22.19
CA MET A 372 5.66 0.38 -23.33
C MET A 372 6.78 -0.67 -23.28
N GLU A 373 7.03 -1.20 -22.10
CA GLU A 373 8.08 -2.17 -21.86
C GLU A 373 7.65 -3.63 -22.10
N GLU A 374 6.38 -3.87 -22.46
CA GLU A 374 5.84 -5.20 -22.74
C GLU A 374 6.23 -5.68 -24.16
N PRO A 375 6.52 -6.98 -24.35
CA PRO A 375 6.84 -7.51 -25.67
C PRO A 375 5.58 -7.45 -26.55
N LYS A 376 5.57 -6.57 -27.56
CA LYS A 376 4.42 -6.19 -28.44
C LYS A 376 3.60 -4.98 -27.95
N ALA A 377 4.20 -4.08 -27.18
CA ALA A 377 3.61 -2.78 -26.90
C ALA A 377 3.18 -2.03 -28.18
N LYS A 378 1.99 -1.43 -28.16
CA LYS A 378 1.54 -0.50 -29.21
C LYS A 378 2.47 0.73 -29.24
N LYS A 379 2.39 1.55 -30.28
CA LYS A 379 3.11 2.84 -30.32
C LYS A 379 2.69 3.72 -29.14
N TRP A 380 3.64 4.44 -28.55
CA TRP A 380 3.38 5.39 -27.47
C TRP A 380 2.51 6.56 -27.97
N THR A 381 1.50 6.91 -27.18
CA THR A 381 0.69 8.10 -27.36
C THR A 381 1.06 9.11 -26.28
N PRO A 382 1.46 10.34 -26.63
CA PRO A 382 1.82 11.34 -25.63
C PRO A 382 0.63 11.62 -24.71
N ILE A 383 0.91 11.71 -23.41
CA ILE A 383 -0.06 12.13 -22.38
C ILE A 383 0.02 13.66 -22.26
N LEU A 384 -1.10 14.30 -21.93
CA LEU A 384 -1.11 15.71 -21.56
C LEU A 384 -0.16 15.95 -20.38
N VAL A 385 0.74 16.92 -20.52
CA VAL A 385 1.60 17.39 -19.43
C VAL A 385 1.15 18.80 -19.07
N ASP A 386 0.67 18.97 -17.85
CA ASP A 386 0.19 20.27 -17.37
C ASP A 386 1.37 21.21 -17.03
N PRO A 387 1.26 22.53 -17.24
CA PRO A 387 2.25 23.50 -16.80
C PRO A 387 2.40 23.60 -15.27
N GLY A 388 1.54 22.90 -14.51
CA GLY A 388 1.61 22.79 -13.07
C GLY A 388 0.55 23.65 -12.35
N ASP A 389 0.59 23.56 -11.03
CA ASP A 389 -0.38 24.15 -10.12
C ASP A 389 -0.42 25.68 -10.26
N ILE A 390 -1.60 26.26 -10.03
CA ILE A 390 -1.74 27.72 -9.95
C ILE A 390 -1.10 28.20 -8.65
N VAL A 391 -0.14 29.11 -8.75
CA VAL A 391 0.50 29.73 -7.59
C VAL A 391 -0.14 31.09 -7.31
N VAL A 392 -0.71 31.21 -6.10
CA VAL A 392 -1.39 32.43 -5.62
C VAL A 392 -0.50 33.21 -4.66
#